data_AF-A0A0G4G1K9-F1
#
_entry.id   AF-A0A0G4G1K9-F1
#
_cell.length_a   1.000
_cell.length_b   1.000
_cell.length_c   1.000
_cell.angle_alpha   90.00
_cell.angle_beta   90.00
_cell.angle_gamma   90.00
#
_symmetry.space_group_name_H-M   'P 1'
#
loop_
_entity.id
_entity.type
_entity.pdbx_description
1 polymer ?
#
loop_
_entity_poly.entity_id
_entity_poly.type
_entity_poly.pdbx_seq_one_letter_code
_entity_poly.pdbx_strand_id
1 'polypeptide(L)'
;MIVIREGPYLFGVYISEGIRPPANAVESHKYKCEVFWFSLSGRYKNPTRIDIPQRVTCDVAGRRGTVRRDWRWGGRDTAARMSMVSSSYGEFFLADGNCDGTCSRPAADIRNCSQLTEWNWLPPGYENPGNQGDRAVPLGGSEVFMADDIEILQVRGEIAEPRSTPTPPQPTTSPPPTADNNNPRADTDIGADENIHFRARADTNTQRDNPPNLYGNTANVNTTRSD
;
A
#
# COMPACT_ATOMS: atom_id res chain seq x y z
N MET A 1 4.30 -4.63 0.39
CA MET A 1 3.31 -4.08 1.33
C MET A 1 3.55 -2.59 1.47
N ILE A 2 2.48 -1.80 1.52
CA ILE A 2 2.53 -0.34 1.75
C ILE A 2 1.81 -0.07 3.06
N VAL A 3 2.44 0.65 3.97
CA VAL A 3 1.90 1.08 5.27
C VAL A 3 1.83 2.59 5.28
N ILE A 4 0.72 3.13 5.75
CA ILE A 4 0.40 4.56 5.71
C ILE A 4 -0.03 4.99 7.10
N ARG A 5 0.56 6.10 7.55
CA ARG A 5 0.16 6.77 8.78
C ARG A 5 -0.47 8.11 8.46
N GLU A 6 -1.61 8.37 9.06
CA GLU A 6 -2.30 9.67 9.03
C GLU A 6 -2.91 9.92 10.42
N GLY A 7 -2.32 10.80 11.22
CA GLY A 7 -2.76 11.05 12.58
C GLY A 7 -2.85 9.77 13.41
N PRO A 8 -4.03 9.40 13.95
CA PRO A 8 -4.23 8.18 14.72
C PRO A 8 -4.41 6.91 13.86
N TYR A 9 -4.55 7.06 12.54
CA TYR A 9 -4.82 5.96 11.62
C TYR A 9 -3.52 5.37 11.10
N LEU A 10 -3.40 4.05 11.22
CA LEU A 10 -2.30 3.27 10.65
C LEU A 10 -2.94 2.13 9.86
N PHE A 11 -2.77 2.14 8.54
CA PHE A 11 -3.44 1.21 7.64
C PHE A 11 -2.58 0.99 6.40
N GLY A 12 -3.04 0.13 5.50
CA GLY A 12 -2.29 -0.10 4.28
C GLY A 12 -2.83 -1.23 3.44
N VAL A 13 -1.95 -1.72 2.58
CA VAL A 13 -2.28 -2.71 1.57
C VAL A 13 -1.13 -3.67 1.34
N TYR A 14 -1.49 -4.94 1.31
CA TYR A 14 -0.60 -5.99 0.81
C TYR A 14 -0.83 -6.19 -0.69
N ILE A 15 0.28 -6.39 -1.40
CA ILE A 15 0.30 -6.67 -2.84
C ILE A 15 1.18 -7.90 -3.01
N SER A 16 0.60 -8.96 -3.57
CA SER A 16 1.28 -10.23 -3.84
C SER A 16 2.40 -10.10 -4.89
N GLU A 17 2.20 -9.23 -5.87
CA GLU A 17 3.09 -9.09 -7.02
C GLU A 17 4.22 -8.07 -6.76
N GLY A 18 5.38 -8.33 -7.36
CA GLY A 18 6.50 -7.39 -7.38
C GLY A 18 6.26 -6.23 -8.35
N ILE A 19 5.65 -5.15 -7.87
CA ILE A 19 5.34 -3.96 -8.69
C ILE A 19 6.63 -3.22 -9.07
N ARG A 20 6.83 -3.04 -10.39
CA ARG A 20 7.97 -2.27 -10.93
C ARG A 20 7.47 -1.14 -11.82
N PRO A 21 7.97 0.10 -11.63
CA PRO A 21 7.75 1.17 -12.60
C PRO A 21 8.29 0.78 -13.99
N PRO A 22 7.67 1.25 -15.08
CA PRO A 22 8.22 1.07 -16.42
C PRO A 22 9.59 1.75 -16.57
N ALA A 23 10.45 1.17 -17.40
CA ALA A 23 11.74 1.77 -17.74
C ALA A 23 11.58 3.10 -18.48
N ASN A 24 10.57 3.19 -19.36
CA ASN A 24 10.21 4.44 -20.00
C ASN A 24 9.53 5.37 -18.98
N ALA A 25 10.10 6.57 -18.80
CA ALA A 25 9.65 7.51 -17.80
C ALA A 25 8.20 7.99 -17.98
N VAL A 26 7.61 7.91 -19.19
CA VAL A 26 6.24 8.41 -19.44
C VAL A 26 5.17 7.32 -19.50
N GLU A 27 5.57 6.06 -19.55
CA GLU A 27 4.64 4.93 -19.65
C GLU A 27 4.01 4.57 -18.30
N SER A 28 3.08 3.61 -18.33
CA SER A 28 2.55 2.93 -17.15
C SER A 28 2.54 1.42 -17.36
N HIS A 29 2.70 0.67 -16.28
CA HIS A 29 2.47 -0.77 -16.25
C HIS A 29 1.19 -1.09 -15.48
N LYS A 30 0.52 -2.17 -15.89
CA LYS A 30 -0.68 -2.68 -15.24
C LYS A 30 -0.43 -4.10 -14.76
N TYR A 31 -0.80 -4.38 -13.52
CA TYR A 31 -0.68 -5.68 -12.89
C TYR A 31 -2.04 -6.13 -12.38
N LYS A 32 -2.33 -7.43 -12.46
CA LYS A 32 -3.48 -8.03 -11.77
C LYS A 32 -2.96 -8.67 -10.49
N CYS A 33 -3.28 -8.12 -9.34
CA CYS A 33 -2.67 -8.54 -8.07
C CYS A 33 -3.72 -9.13 -7.14
N GLU A 34 -3.35 -10.16 -6.38
CA GLU A 34 -4.07 -10.45 -5.14
C GLU A 34 -3.67 -9.40 -4.10
N VAL A 35 -4.68 -8.79 -3.48
CA VAL A 35 -4.49 -7.73 -2.49
C VAL A 35 -5.39 -7.98 -1.30
N PHE A 36 -5.01 -7.46 -0.16
CA PHE A 36 -5.90 -7.25 0.98
C PHE A 36 -5.56 -5.92 1.64
N TRP A 37 -6.58 -5.25 2.16
CA TRP A 37 -6.36 -4.06 2.99
C TRP A 37 -6.13 -4.50 4.43
N PHE A 38 -5.50 -3.64 5.21
CA PHE A 38 -5.42 -3.83 6.65
C PHE A 38 -5.48 -2.49 7.37
N SER A 39 -5.99 -2.51 8.59
CA SER A 39 -5.95 -1.40 9.54
C SER A 39 -5.30 -1.92 10.81
N LEU A 40 -4.26 -1.24 11.29
CA LEU A 40 -3.53 -1.55 12.52
C LEU A 40 -4.00 -0.66 13.68
N SER A 41 -4.46 0.55 13.38
CA SER A 41 -5.08 1.48 14.34
C SER A 41 -6.09 2.39 13.64
N GLY A 42 -7.01 2.97 14.42
CA GLY A 42 -7.99 3.94 13.95
C GLY A 42 -9.41 3.40 13.97
N ARG A 43 -9.97 3.11 12.78
CA ARG A 43 -11.38 2.68 12.61
C ARG A 43 -11.70 1.30 13.20
N TYR A 44 -10.68 0.52 13.56
CA TYR A 44 -10.83 -0.75 14.26
C TYR A 44 -10.07 -0.71 15.59
N LYS A 45 -10.66 -1.30 16.62
CA LYS A 45 -10.02 -1.44 17.94
C LYS A 45 -8.82 -2.39 17.93
N ASN A 46 -8.84 -3.39 17.05
CA ASN A 46 -7.80 -4.39 16.89
C ASN A 46 -7.24 -4.32 15.47
N PRO A 47 -5.99 -4.77 15.24
CA PRO A 47 -5.49 -4.98 13.90
C PRO A 47 -6.43 -5.89 13.09
N THR A 48 -6.90 -5.38 11.95
CA THR A 48 -7.91 -6.02 11.12
C THR A 48 -7.40 -6.17 9.70
N ARG A 49 -7.53 -7.37 9.15
CA ARG A 49 -7.34 -7.67 7.74
C ARG A 49 -8.68 -7.64 7.02
N ILE A 50 -8.71 -7.07 5.82
CA ILE A 50 -9.89 -6.90 4.97
C ILE A 50 -9.61 -7.63 3.67
N ASP A 51 -10.17 -8.83 3.52
CA ASP A 51 -9.96 -9.67 2.36
C ASP A 51 -10.71 -9.16 1.14
N ILE A 52 -9.98 -9.04 0.02
CA ILE A 52 -10.56 -8.71 -1.28
C ILE A 52 -10.58 -10.00 -2.12
N PRO A 53 -11.76 -10.58 -2.39
CA PRO A 53 -11.88 -11.90 -3.00
C PRO A 53 -11.51 -11.95 -4.49
N GLN A 54 -11.17 -10.82 -5.11
CA GLN A 54 -10.84 -10.73 -6.53
C GLN A 54 -9.50 -10.04 -6.74
N ARG A 55 -8.87 -10.36 -7.87
CA ARG A 55 -7.63 -9.68 -8.29
C ARG A 55 -7.93 -8.22 -8.64
N VAL A 56 -7.19 -7.33 -8.02
CA VAL A 56 -7.28 -5.88 -8.21
C VAL A 56 -6.31 -5.44 -9.29
N THR A 57 -6.69 -4.43 -10.06
CA THR A 57 -5.78 -3.83 -11.04
C THR A 57 -4.88 -2.84 -10.33
N CYS A 58 -3.57 -3.08 -10.38
CA CYS A 58 -2.55 -2.18 -9.86
C CYS A 58 -1.82 -1.53 -11.03
N ASP A 59 -1.98 -0.22 -11.19
CA ASP A 59 -1.30 0.55 -12.23
C ASP A 59 -0.18 1.37 -11.59
N VAL A 60 0.99 1.42 -12.23
CA VAL A 60 2.14 2.23 -11.79
C VAL A 60 2.70 3.01 -12.95
N ALA A 61 2.84 4.32 -12.77
CA ALA A 61 3.45 5.21 -13.75
C ALA A 61 4.97 5.23 -13.62
N GLY A 62 5.65 5.46 -14.75
CA GLY A 62 7.04 5.88 -14.75
C GLY A 62 7.21 7.24 -14.06
N ARG A 63 8.47 7.63 -13.84
CA ARG A 63 8.86 8.86 -13.12
C ARG A 63 8.18 10.15 -13.60
N ARG A 64 7.81 10.23 -14.88
CA ARG A 64 7.10 11.35 -15.52
C ARG A 64 5.73 10.96 -16.07
N GLY A 65 5.35 9.68 -15.95
CA GLY A 65 4.09 9.15 -16.43
C GLY A 65 2.93 9.57 -15.54
N THR A 66 1.74 9.08 -15.87
CA THR A 66 0.53 9.33 -15.09
C THR A 66 -0.36 8.11 -15.23
N VAL A 67 -0.84 7.59 -14.12
CA VAL A 67 -1.96 6.65 -14.12
C VAL A 67 -3.22 7.49 -14.18
N ARG A 68 -4.04 7.26 -15.20
CA ARG A 68 -5.37 7.89 -15.34
C ARG A 68 -6.43 6.84 -15.18
N ARG A 69 -7.45 7.19 -14.40
CA ARG A 69 -8.70 6.44 -14.38
C ARG A 69 -9.71 7.19 -15.24
N ASP A 70 -10.34 6.47 -16.17
CA ASP A 70 -11.44 7.01 -16.97
C ASP A 70 -12.71 7.07 -16.11
N TRP A 71 -13.30 8.27 -15.99
CA TRP A 71 -14.52 8.54 -15.23
C TRP A 71 -15.76 7.74 -15.68
N ARG A 72 -15.74 7.05 -16.84
CA ARG A 72 -16.90 6.35 -17.43
C ARG A 72 -17.71 5.43 -16.50
N TRP A 73 -17.20 5.12 -15.31
CA TRP A 73 -17.86 4.33 -14.28
C TRP A 73 -18.34 5.14 -13.06
N GLY A 74 -18.53 6.46 -13.21
CA GLY A 74 -19.01 7.34 -12.15
C GLY A 74 -17.96 7.69 -11.09
N GLY A 75 -16.67 7.46 -11.40
CA GLY A 75 -15.55 7.82 -10.54
C GLY A 75 -14.97 9.20 -10.88
N ARG A 76 -14.19 9.77 -9.97
CA ARG A 76 -13.43 11.01 -10.23
C ARG A 76 -12.32 10.72 -11.25
N ASP A 77 -12.14 11.60 -12.23
CA ASP A 77 -10.96 11.60 -13.08
C ASP A 77 -9.75 11.96 -12.21
N THR A 78 -8.87 10.98 -11.98
CA THR A 78 -7.67 11.15 -11.17
C THR A 78 -6.42 10.97 -12.01
N ALA A 79 -5.39 11.74 -11.67
CA ALA A 79 -4.03 11.57 -12.11
C ALA A 79 -3.19 11.13 -10.91
N ALA A 80 -2.63 9.94 -10.95
CA ALA A 80 -1.85 9.39 -9.83
C ALA A 80 -0.51 8.80 -10.31
N ARG A 81 0.40 8.54 -9.37
CA ARG A 81 1.64 7.79 -9.65
C ARG A 81 1.42 6.29 -9.56
N MET A 82 0.55 5.87 -8.66
CA MET A 82 0.14 4.49 -8.50
C MET A 82 -1.34 4.46 -8.16
N SER A 83 -2.05 3.49 -8.71
CA SER A 83 -3.43 3.21 -8.32
C SER A 83 -3.66 1.73 -8.11
N MET A 84 -4.56 1.41 -7.19
CA MET A 84 -5.16 0.10 -7.03
C MET A 84 -6.66 0.30 -7.06
N VAL A 85 -7.32 -0.21 -8.09
CA VAL A 85 -8.74 0.06 -8.32
C VAL A 85 -9.47 -1.23 -8.53
N SER A 86 -10.57 -1.39 -7.80
CA SER A 86 -11.56 -2.41 -8.05
C SER A 86 -12.96 -1.82 -8.00
N SER A 87 -13.74 -2.04 -9.05
CA SER A 87 -15.11 -1.50 -9.22
C SER A 87 -16.11 -1.89 -8.13
N SER A 88 -15.75 -2.82 -7.25
CA SER A 88 -16.67 -3.41 -6.27
C SER A 88 -16.07 -3.53 -4.87
N TYR A 89 -14.82 -3.14 -4.66
CA TYR A 89 -14.11 -3.38 -3.38
C TYR A 89 -13.44 -2.15 -2.80
N GLY A 90 -13.25 -1.12 -3.62
CA GLY A 90 -12.56 0.09 -3.21
C GLY A 90 -11.35 0.41 -4.05
N GLU A 91 -10.67 1.46 -3.63
CA GLU A 91 -9.70 2.19 -4.41
C GLU A 91 -8.61 2.74 -3.51
N PHE A 92 -7.41 2.85 -4.07
CA PHE A 92 -6.28 3.44 -3.41
C PHE A 92 -5.37 4.12 -4.43
N PHE A 93 -4.96 5.35 -4.14
CA PHE A 93 -4.11 6.16 -5.01
C PHE A 93 -2.96 6.77 -4.22
N LEU A 94 -1.77 6.76 -4.81
CA LEU A 94 -0.59 7.49 -4.33
C LEU A 94 -0.25 8.64 -5.26
N ALA A 95 0.15 9.76 -4.67
CA ALA A 95 0.38 11.03 -5.38
C ALA A 95 -0.87 11.43 -6.19
N ASP A 96 -2.06 11.28 -5.62
CA ASP A 96 -3.32 11.64 -6.26
C ASP A 96 -3.36 13.15 -6.50
N GLY A 97 -3.54 13.58 -7.74
CA GLY A 97 -3.71 14.98 -8.08
C GLY A 97 -4.99 15.60 -7.51
N ASN A 98 -5.95 14.76 -7.08
CA ASN A 98 -7.26 15.12 -6.52
C ASN A 98 -7.86 16.38 -7.13
N CYS A 99 -8.29 16.27 -8.37
CA CYS A 99 -8.98 17.33 -9.07
C CYS A 99 -10.21 16.77 -9.74
N ASP A 100 -11.14 17.68 -9.97
CA ASP A 100 -12.44 17.55 -10.62
C ASP A 100 -12.34 17.22 -12.13
N GLY A 101 -11.39 16.36 -12.51
CA GLY A 101 -11.13 15.95 -13.89
C GLY A 101 -10.31 16.92 -14.73
N THR A 102 -9.71 17.94 -14.10
CA THR A 102 -8.90 18.94 -14.79
C THR A 102 -7.38 18.70 -14.68
N CYS A 103 -6.90 17.83 -13.78
CA CYS A 103 -5.46 17.58 -13.69
C CYS A 103 -4.96 16.75 -14.84
N SER A 104 -3.94 17.29 -15.48
CA SER A 104 -3.11 16.52 -16.39
C SER A 104 -2.04 15.69 -15.67
N ARG A 105 -1.80 15.91 -14.36
CA ARG A 105 -0.61 15.43 -13.65
C ARG A 105 -0.91 14.92 -12.22
N PRO A 106 -0.15 13.91 -11.75
CA PRO A 106 -0.16 13.50 -10.35
C PRO A 106 0.28 14.63 -9.42
N ALA A 107 -0.08 14.53 -8.14
CA ALA A 107 0.49 15.39 -7.12
C ALA A 107 2.02 15.27 -7.11
N ALA A 108 2.68 16.38 -6.77
CA ALA A 108 4.13 16.40 -6.61
C ALA A 108 4.58 15.61 -5.37
N ASP A 109 3.77 15.62 -4.31
CA ASP A 109 4.01 14.89 -3.08
C ASP A 109 3.33 13.51 -3.14
N ILE A 110 4.13 12.45 -2.96
CA ILE A 110 3.63 11.06 -2.93
C ILE A 110 2.69 10.79 -1.75
N ARG A 111 2.73 11.64 -0.72
CA ARG A 111 1.89 11.57 0.47
C ARG A 111 0.47 12.05 0.22
N ASN A 112 0.19 12.75 -0.88
CA ASN A 112 -1.18 13.06 -1.25
C ASN A 112 -1.85 11.77 -1.74
N CYS A 113 -2.72 11.20 -0.93
CA CYS A 113 -3.31 9.89 -1.15
C CYS A 113 -4.83 9.99 -1.22
N SER A 114 -5.43 8.98 -1.84
CA SER A 114 -6.87 8.74 -1.73
C SER A 114 -7.12 7.27 -1.43
N GLN A 115 -8.04 6.97 -0.52
CA GLN A 115 -8.38 5.60 -0.15
C GLN A 115 -9.86 5.47 0.21
N LEU A 116 -10.50 4.48 -0.41
CA LEU A 116 -11.86 4.05 -0.11
C LEU A 116 -11.95 2.54 -0.09
N THR A 117 -12.73 2.00 0.83
CA THR A 117 -13.13 0.59 0.86
C THR A 117 -14.63 0.51 0.83
N GLU A 118 -15.17 -0.32 -0.05
CA GLU A 118 -16.61 -0.55 -0.14
C GLU A 118 -17.14 -1.16 1.18
N TRP A 119 -18.19 -0.54 1.74
CA TRP A 119 -18.71 -0.85 3.07
C TRP A 119 -19.08 -2.33 3.24
N ASN A 120 -19.64 -2.93 2.20
CA ASN A 120 -20.07 -4.33 2.20
C ASN A 120 -18.92 -5.34 2.35
N TRP A 121 -17.67 -4.88 2.24
CA TRP A 121 -16.47 -5.72 2.39
C TRP A 121 -15.73 -5.48 3.70
N LEU A 122 -16.20 -4.54 4.52
CA LEU A 122 -15.60 -4.31 5.83
C LEU A 122 -16.02 -5.40 6.81
N PRO A 123 -15.05 -6.03 7.51
CA PRO A 123 -15.35 -6.91 8.63
C PRO A 123 -16.13 -6.18 9.72
N PRO A 124 -16.91 -6.92 10.53
CA PRO A 124 -17.57 -6.38 11.72
C PRO A 124 -16.58 -5.63 12.64
N GLY A 125 -17.06 -4.58 13.30
CA GLY A 125 -16.25 -3.77 14.20
C GLY A 125 -15.62 -2.52 13.58
N TYR A 126 -15.97 -2.19 12.33
CA TYR A 126 -15.64 -0.90 11.73
C TYR A 126 -16.40 0.25 12.42
N GLU A 127 -15.69 1.25 12.92
CA GLU A 127 -16.27 2.36 13.68
C GLU A 127 -16.64 3.56 12.80
N ASN A 128 -17.81 4.14 13.06
CA ASN A 128 -18.36 5.30 12.36
C ASN A 128 -18.40 5.13 10.84
N PRO A 129 -19.23 4.21 10.31
CA PRO A 129 -19.34 3.92 8.88
C PRO A 129 -19.90 5.05 8.00
N GLY A 130 -19.80 6.31 8.42
CA GLY A 130 -20.44 7.42 7.73
C GLY A 130 -21.97 7.33 7.80
N ASN A 131 -22.63 8.10 6.96
CA ASN A 131 -24.07 7.96 6.80
C ASN A 131 -24.33 6.63 6.08
N GLN A 132 -25.36 5.87 6.48
CA GLN A 132 -25.73 4.57 5.89
C GLN A 132 -25.94 4.58 4.35
N GLY A 133 -25.90 5.74 3.69
CA GLY A 133 -25.97 5.88 2.23
C GLY A 133 -24.61 5.80 1.51
N ASP A 134 -23.49 5.91 2.21
CA ASP A 134 -22.17 5.90 1.59
C ASP A 134 -21.79 4.46 1.20
N ARG A 135 -21.50 4.25 -0.09
CA ARG A 135 -21.11 2.92 -0.61
C ARG A 135 -19.70 2.52 -0.19
N ALA A 136 -18.82 3.50 -0.02
CA ALA A 136 -17.44 3.29 0.36
C ALA A 136 -17.01 4.26 1.46
N VAL A 137 -16.08 3.80 2.30
CA VAL A 137 -15.61 4.53 3.48
C VAL A 137 -14.08 4.47 3.60
N PRO A 138 -13.43 5.49 4.19
CA PRO A 138 -11.96 5.55 4.29
C PRO A 138 -11.41 4.93 5.57
N LEU A 139 -10.35 4.14 5.45
CA LEU A 139 -9.58 3.62 6.58
C LEU A 139 -8.80 4.72 7.32
N GLY A 140 -8.34 5.75 6.60
CA GLY A 140 -7.58 6.91 7.11
C GLY A 140 -8.43 8.01 7.74
N GLY A 141 -9.74 7.83 7.82
CA GLY A 141 -10.64 8.84 8.36
C GLY A 141 -11.20 9.80 7.32
N SER A 142 -10.44 10.11 6.25
CA SER A 142 -10.86 10.88 5.07
C SER A 142 -10.58 10.12 3.76
N GLU A 143 -11.43 10.31 2.74
CA GLU A 143 -11.20 9.74 1.39
C GLU A 143 -9.87 10.24 0.83
N VAL A 144 -9.68 11.57 0.81
CA VAL A 144 -8.47 12.22 0.35
C VAL A 144 -7.73 12.78 1.55
N PHE A 145 -6.43 12.50 1.63
CA PHE A 145 -5.63 12.88 2.77
C PHE A 145 -4.16 13.06 2.42
N MET A 146 -3.45 13.78 3.29
CA MET A 146 -2.00 13.90 3.24
C MET A 146 -1.41 12.97 4.30
N ALA A 147 -0.75 11.89 3.87
CA ALA A 147 -0.11 10.95 4.78
C ALA A 147 1.01 11.66 5.58
N ASP A 148 1.08 11.37 6.88
CA ASP A 148 2.22 11.78 7.71
C ASP A 148 3.46 10.96 7.36
N ASP A 149 3.29 9.67 7.04
CA ASP A 149 4.37 8.76 6.67
C ASP A 149 3.89 7.65 5.72
N ILE A 150 4.79 7.15 4.87
CA ILE A 150 4.57 6.01 3.98
C ILE A 150 5.78 5.08 4.06
N GLU A 151 5.55 3.86 4.51
CA GLU A 151 6.56 2.81 4.52
C GLU A 151 6.27 1.76 3.44
N ILE A 152 7.29 1.40 2.67
CA ILE A 152 7.22 0.34 1.67
C ILE A 152 8.03 -0.85 2.18
N LEU A 153 7.34 -1.95 2.46
CA LEU A 153 7.92 -3.18 2.98
C LEU A 153 7.90 -4.24 1.88
N GLN A 154 9.09 -4.71 1.49
CA GLN A 154 9.25 -5.82 0.56
C GLN A 154 9.50 -7.09 1.36
N VAL A 155 8.55 -8.02 1.30
CA VAL A 155 8.76 -9.36 1.87
C VAL A 155 9.63 -10.12 0.87
N ARG A 156 10.91 -10.34 1.21
CA ARG A 156 11.72 -11.32 0.50
C ARG A 156 11.25 -12.67 1.00
N GLY A 157 10.56 -13.42 0.13
CA GLY A 157 10.52 -14.85 0.31
C GLY A 157 11.95 -15.33 0.16
N GLU A 158 12.66 -15.56 1.27
CA GLU A 158 13.58 -16.68 1.27
C GLU A 158 12.68 -17.88 0.98
N ILE A 159 12.57 -18.24 -0.30
CA ILE A 159 12.26 -19.62 -0.63
C ILE A 159 13.38 -20.33 0.08
N ALA A 160 13.07 -20.91 1.24
CA ALA A 160 13.95 -21.90 1.81
C ALA A 160 14.05 -22.94 0.69
N GLU A 161 15.10 -22.82 -0.13
CA GLU A 161 15.61 -23.90 -0.95
C GLU A 161 15.46 -25.11 -0.05
N PRO A 162 14.66 -26.13 -0.43
CA PRO A 162 14.42 -27.26 0.43
C PRO A 162 15.80 -27.72 0.85
N ARG A 163 16.15 -27.51 2.14
CA ARG A 163 17.49 -27.80 2.63
C ARG A 163 17.76 -29.19 2.14
N SER A 164 18.76 -29.33 1.27
CA SER A 164 19.17 -30.63 0.76
C SER A 164 19.29 -31.47 2.02
N THR A 165 18.46 -32.51 2.12
CA THR A 165 18.51 -33.42 3.26
C THR A 165 19.98 -33.80 3.40
N PRO A 166 20.61 -33.58 4.58
CA PRO A 166 22.03 -33.83 4.72
C PRO A 166 22.28 -35.24 4.21
N THR A 167 23.04 -35.35 3.13
CA THR A 167 23.39 -36.63 2.54
C THR A 167 23.92 -37.49 3.67
N PRO A 168 23.32 -38.67 3.95
CA PRO A 168 23.84 -39.57 4.96
C PRO A 168 25.34 -39.73 4.71
N PRO A 169 26.19 -39.63 5.76
CA PRO A 169 27.63 -39.76 5.57
C PRO A 169 27.90 -41.04 4.79
N GLN A 170 28.52 -40.91 3.61
CA GLN A 170 28.92 -42.07 2.84
C GLN A 170 29.81 -42.95 3.73
N PRO A 171 29.63 -44.28 3.73
CA PRO A 171 30.52 -45.19 4.42
C PRO A 171 31.95 -44.88 3.99
N THR A 172 32.75 -44.37 4.91
CA THR A 172 34.12 -43.96 4.64
C THR A 172 34.93 -45.25 4.45
N THR A 173 35.20 -45.62 3.20
CA THR A 173 36.13 -46.72 2.86
C THR A 173 37.59 -46.24 2.82
N SER A 174 37.86 -45.02 3.28
CA SER A 174 39.23 -44.53 3.41
C SER A 174 39.96 -45.34 4.48
N PRO A 175 41.12 -45.94 4.14
CA PRO A 175 42.00 -46.53 5.14
C PRO A 175 42.45 -45.46 6.16
N PRO A 176 42.77 -45.87 7.39
CA PRO A 176 43.11 -44.95 8.47
C PRO A 176 44.28 -44.03 8.06
N PRO A 177 44.17 -42.72 8.29
CA PRO A 177 45.26 -41.80 8.02
C PRO A 177 46.43 -42.12 8.96
N THR A 178 47.63 -42.18 8.37
CA THR A 178 48.89 -42.17 9.12
C THR A 178 48.95 -40.86 9.90
N ALA A 179 49.19 -40.95 11.21
CA ALA A 179 49.25 -39.80 12.10
C ALA A 179 50.35 -38.84 11.65
N ASP A 180 49.96 -37.64 11.22
CA ASP A 180 50.87 -36.52 11.08
C ASP A 180 50.47 -35.44 12.09
N ASN A 181 51.33 -35.30 13.09
CA ASN A 181 51.22 -34.30 14.14
C ASN A 181 51.68 -32.96 13.57
N ASN A 182 50.78 -32.02 13.29
CA ASN A 182 51.08 -30.57 13.34
C ASN A 182 49.80 -29.71 13.36
N ASN A 183 49.57 -29.07 14.49
CA ASN A 183 48.66 -27.93 14.73
C ASN A 183 49.47 -26.61 14.54
N PRO A 184 48.94 -25.36 14.61
CA PRO A 184 47.58 -24.80 14.42
C PRO A 184 47.55 -23.63 13.39
N ARG A 185 46.36 -23.18 12.97
CA ARG A 185 45.99 -21.75 13.06
C ARG A 185 44.52 -21.48 12.75
N ALA A 186 43.93 -20.69 13.63
CA ALA A 186 42.62 -20.07 13.52
C ALA A 186 42.67 -18.89 12.55
N ASP A 187 41.60 -18.66 11.79
CA ASP A 187 41.18 -17.33 11.37
C ASP A 187 39.65 -17.31 11.27
N THR A 188 39.06 -16.50 12.14
CA THR A 188 37.66 -16.07 12.14
C THR A 188 37.49 -14.95 11.14
N ASP A 189 36.51 -15.05 10.24
CA ASP A 189 36.02 -13.88 9.50
C ASP A 189 34.49 -13.77 9.62
N ILE A 190 34.04 -12.58 9.99
CA ILE A 190 32.66 -12.21 10.35
C ILE A 190 32.14 -11.35 9.20
N GLY A 191 31.24 -11.90 8.38
CA GLY A 191 30.48 -11.15 7.39
C GLY A 191 29.15 -10.66 7.96
N ALA A 192 29.02 -9.34 8.15
CA ALA A 192 27.77 -8.69 8.49
C ALA A 192 26.98 -8.39 7.21
N ASP A 193 25.73 -8.88 7.13
CA ASP A 193 24.78 -8.53 6.07
C ASP A 193 23.99 -7.27 6.43
N GLU A 194 24.05 -6.27 5.56
CA GLU A 194 23.41 -4.96 5.71
C GLU A 194 21.95 -4.99 5.20
N ASN A 195 20.99 -4.75 6.11
CA ASN A 195 19.60 -4.46 5.76
C ASN A 195 19.45 -2.99 5.34
N ILE A 196 19.13 -2.76 4.07
CA ILE A 196 18.88 -1.43 3.50
C ILE A 196 17.47 -0.95 3.91
N HIS A 197 17.39 -0.08 4.91
CA HIS A 197 16.19 0.68 5.26
C HIS A 197 16.13 1.99 4.47
N PHE A 198 15.18 2.11 3.53
CA PHE A 198 14.79 3.41 2.98
C PHE A 198 13.85 4.11 3.95
N ARG A 199 14.38 4.99 4.80
CA ARG A 199 13.59 5.97 5.57
C ARG A 199 13.54 7.28 4.82
N ALA A 200 12.41 7.60 4.21
CA ALA A 200 12.14 8.96 3.74
C ALA A 200 11.70 9.81 4.95
N ARG A 201 12.64 10.47 5.63
CA ARG A 201 12.29 11.52 6.59
C ARG A 201 12.05 12.82 5.82
N ALA A 202 10.80 13.30 5.83
CA ALA A 202 10.48 14.66 5.41
C ALA A 202 10.55 15.59 6.63
N ASP A 203 11.30 16.68 6.51
CA ASP A 203 11.35 17.73 7.52
C ASP A 203 9.96 18.37 7.67
N THR A 204 9.35 18.19 8.84
CA THR A 204 8.06 18.79 9.16
C THR A 204 8.26 20.19 9.71
N ASN A 205 8.02 21.21 8.88
CA ASN A 205 7.59 22.50 9.39
C ASN A 205 6.74 23.25 8.35
N THR A 206 5.51 22.76 8.15
CA THR A 206 4.46 23.58 7.54
C THR A 206 3.22 23.46 8.41
N GLN A 207 2.85 24.60 8.97
CA GLN A 207 1.69 24.87 9.79
C GLN A 207 0.43 24.36 9.07
N ARG A 208 -0.34 23.50 9.75
CA ARG A 208 -1.58 22.91 9.23
C ARG A 208 -2.69 23.96 9.23
N ASP A 209 -2.88 24.64 8.10
CA ASP A 209 -4.15 25.27 7.79
C ASP A 209 -5.08 24.20 7.23
N ASN A 210 -6.02 23.72 8.04
CA ASN A 210 -7.11 22.87 7.58
C ASN A 210 -7.93 23.64 6.53
N PRO A 211 -8.04 23.19 5.27
CA PRO A 211 -8.98 23.78 4.34
C PRO A 211 -10.41 23.53 4.85
N PRO A 212 -11.35 24.48 4.64
CA PRO A 212 -12.74 24.28 5.01
C PRO A 212 -13.31 23.08 4.25
N ASN A 213 -14.04 22.26 5.01
CA ASN A 213 -14.75 21.08 4.55
C ASN A 213 -15.76 21.50 3.47
N LEU A 214 -15.40 21.37 2.19
CA LEU A 214 -16.18 21.86 1.04
C LEU A 214 -17.33 20.94 0.59
N TYR A 215 -17.69 19.93 1.38
CA TYR A 215 -18.91 19.15 1.17
C TYR A 215 -20.04 19.67 2.06
N GLY A 216 -20.60 20.81 1.66
CA GLY A 216 -21.88 21.30 2.17
C GLY A 216 -23.03 20.46 1.60
N ASN A 217 -23.75 19.76 2.48
CA ASN A 217 -25.03 19.13 2.18
C ASN A 217 -26.02 20.15 1.61
N THR A 218 -26.43 19.99 0.36
CA THR A 218 -27.61 20.64 -0.21
C THR A 218 -28.86 19.99 0.40
N ALA A 219 -29.35 20.54 1.51
CA ALA A 219 -30.68 20.24 2.01
C ALA A 219 -31.71 20.86 1.05
N ASN A 220 -32.44 20.02 0.31
CA ASN A 220 -33.63 20.42 -0.42
C ASN A 220 -34.71 20.85 0.59
N VAL A 221 -34.92 22.16 0.71
CA VAL A 221 -36.08 22.72 1.41
C VAL A 221 -37.28 22.66 0.44
N ASN A 222 -38.14 21.66 0.63
CA ASN A 222 -39.47 21.64 0.03
C ASN A 222 -40.37 22.64 0.76
N THR A 223 -40.63 23.79 0.13
CA THR A 223 -41.64 24.73 0.60
C THR A 223 -43.02 24.27 0.13
N THR A 224 -43.77 23.61 1.00
CA THR A 224 -45.23 23.48 0.84
C THR A 224 -45.89 24.83 1.04
N ARG A 225 -46.56 25.34 0.00
CA ARG A 225 -47.45 26.49 0.04
C ARG A 225 -48.85 25.97 0.37
N SER A 226 -49.38 26.37 1.51
CA SER A 226 -50.81 26.21 1.84
C SER A 226 -51.57 27.44 1.36
N ASP A 227 -52.71 27.18 0.71
CA ASP A 227 -53.74 28.16 0.33
C ASP A 227 -54.45 28.77 1.56
#